data_AF-A0A1H9HKF5-F1
#
_entry.id   AF-A0A1H9HKF5-F1
#
_cell.length_a   1.000
_cell.length_b   1.000
_cell.length_c   1.000
_cell.angle_alpha   90.00
_cell.angle_beta   90.00
_cell.angle_gamma   90.00
#
_symmetry.space_group_name_H-M   'P 1'
#
loop_
_entity.id
_entity.type
_entity.pdbx_description
1 polymer ?
#
loop_
_entity_poly.entity_id
_entity_poly.type
_entity_poly.pdbx_seq_one_letter_code
_entity_poly.pdbx_strand_id
1 'polypeptide(L)'
;MKKSKKSWKKKSSSRKRTSSKKKSSKEKSLKEGSSDSLKDRPLAEKIIIGICIFILIIFPSIFILFSIGLAIFMGVEDQIDTKEEHIEKRTSNEEMFGKYLYLDKIDEDVYAVVSEDEDPERRLVWDEDFCGYYDDLSNGYVWYDVKREKWKYWFKDISPDYKDYGWMVYDSNGWRIEREYQDWIKLPESYDRSKLWYIKQSE
;
A
#
# COMPACT_ATOMS: atom_id res chain seq x y z
N MET A 1 -7.04 8.53 52.48
CA MET A 1 -8.51 8.36 52.29
C MET A 1 -8.73 7.75 50.91
N LYS A 2 -9.09 6.46 50.78
CA LYS A 2 -10.44 5.93 50.42
C LYS A 2 -11.10 6.77 49.32
N LYS A 3 -11.43 6.28 48.11
CA LYS A 3 -12.30 5.14 47.71
C LYS A 3 -11.95 4.77 46.24
N SER A 4 -11.76 3.52 45.80
CA SER A 4 -12.69 2.38 45.65
C SER A 4 -13.89 2.65 44.71
N LYS A 5 -13.95 1.90 43.59
CA LYS A 5 -15.07 1.11 43.02
C LYS A 5 -14.86 0.92 41.50
N LYS A 6 -15.27 -0.13 40.80
CA LYS A 6 -15.68 -1.52 41.08
C LYS A 6 -15.83 -2.18 39.69
N SER A 7 -15.53 -3.48 39.63
CA SER A 7 -15.71 -4.40 38.50
C SER A 7 -17.12 -4.41 37.88
N TRP A 8 -17.23 -4.84 36.62
CA TRP A 8 -18.36 -5.65 36.17
C TRP A 8 -17.93 -6.84 35.31
N LYS A 9 -18.39 -8.02 35.74
CA LYS A 9 -18.19 -9.36 35.19
C LYS A 9 -19.61 -9.91 34.97
N LYS A 10 -19.95 -10.41 33.79
CA LYS A 10 -21.11 -11.32 33.54
C LYS A 10 -20.70 -12.27 32.42
N LYS A 11 -20.46 -13.55 32.67
CA LYS A 11 -21.35 -14.70 32.99
C LYS A 11 -22.19 -15.21 31.81
N SER A 12 -21.90 -16.48 31.52
CA SER A 12 -22.51 -17.53 30.70
C SER A 12 -24.00 -17.85 30.93
N SER A 13 -24.67 -18.37 29.88
CA SER A 13 -25.60 -19.54 29.86
C SER A 13 -25.95 -19.80 28.37
N SER A 14 -25.99 -20.99 27.76
CA SER A 14 -26.55 -22.32 28.04
C SER A 14 -28.09 -22.40 28.08
N ARG A 15 -28.72 -22.93 27.02
CA ARG A 15 -29.90 -23.85 27.00
C ARG A 15 -30.47 -24.04 25.58
N LYS A 16 -30.51 -25.29 25.08
CA LYS A 16 -31.65 -26.25 24.94
C LYS A 16 -32.59 -25.95 23.74
N ARG A 17 -32.69 -26.86 22.75
CA ARG A 17 -33.69 -27.97 22.62
C ARG A 17 -35.12 -27.39 22.50
N THR A 18 -35.93 -27.60 21.45
CA THR A 18 -36.44 -28.88 20.92
C THR A 18 -37.35 -28.69 19.67
N SER A 19 -37.40 -29.75 18.85
CA SER A 19 -38.58 -30.44 18.25
C SER A 19 -39.57 -29.77 17.26
N SER A 20 -39.83 -30.49 16.16
CA SER A 20 -41.12 -31.13 15.77
C SER A 20 -41.23 -31.28 14.22
N LYS A 21 -41.28 -32.53 13.72
CA LYS A 21 -42.43 -33.22 13.04
C LYS A 21 -42.79 -32.61 11.66
N LYS A 22 -42.94 -33.35 10.55
CA LYS A 22 -43.69 -34.61 10.31
C LYS A 22 -43.44 -35.13 8.86
N LYS A 23 -43.39 -36.48 8.72
CA LYS A 23 -44.02 -37.41 7.72
C LYS A 23 -44.14 -36.96 6.24
N SER A 24 -43.88 -37.79 5.22
CA SER A 24 -44.52 -39.09 4.96
C SER A 24 -44.00 -39.78 3.69
N SER A 25 -43.82 -41.12 3.77
CA SER A 25 -44.04 -42.17 2.75
C SER A 25 -43.42 -42.05 1.34
N LYS A 26 -42.65 -43.06 0.90
CA LYS A 26 -43.17 -44.32 0.31
C LYS A 26 -42.02 -45.31 0.02
N GLU A 27 -42.23 -46.57 0.42
CA GLU A 27 -41.40 -47.73 0.07
C GLU A 27 -41.42 -48.05 -1.43
N LYS A 28 -40.29 -48.53 -1.96
CA LYS A 28 -40.26 -49.77 -2.76
C LYS A 28 -38.84 -50.35 -2.89
N SER A 29 -38.62 -51.42 -2.12
CA SER A 29 -38.14 -52.74 -2.55
C SER A 29 -37.03 -52.86 -3.61
N LEU A 30 -35.89 -53.41 -3.15
CA LEU A 30 -34.98 -54.41 -3.75
C LEU A 30 -34.76 -54.42 -5.28
N LYS A 31 -33.48 -54.36 -5.66
CA LYS A 31 -32.77 -55.53 -6.21
C LYS A 31 -31.25 -55.37 -6.11
N GLU A 32 -30.64 -56.31 -5.39
CA GLU A 32 -29.25 -56.71 -5.55
C GLU A 32 -29.00 -57.15 -7.00
N GLY A 33 -27.75 -56.94 -7.45
CA GLY A 33 -27.20 -57.66 -8.60
C GLY A 33 -26.53 -56.75 -9.62
N SER A 34 -25.21 -56.61 -9.50
CA SER A 34 -24.25 -56.87 -10.60
C SER A 34 -22.94 -56.11 -10.35
N SER A 35 -22.19 -56.58 -9.35
CA SER A 35 -20.74 -56.46 -9.33
C SER A 35 -20.18 -57.63 -10.15
N ASP A 36 -20.09 -57.48 -11.47
CA ASP A 36 -19.14 -58.16 -12.36
C ASP A 36 -19.62 -58.06 -13.83
N SER A 37 -19.20 -57.02 -14.55
CA SER A 37 -19.31 -57.00 -16.02
C SER A 37 -18.27 -56.11 -16.72
N LEU A 38 -17.13 -55.84 -16.06
CA LEU A 38 -16.08 -54.98 -16.63
C LEU A 38 -14.95 -55.73 -17.37
N LYS A 39 -15.00 -57.07 -17.44
CA LYS A 39 -13.89 -57.84 -18.01
C LYS A 39 -13.87 -57.94 -19.54
N ASP A 40 -15.01 -57.93 -20.25
CA ASP A 40 -15.04 -58.17 -21.71
C ASP A 40 -15.65 -57.02 -22.55
N ARG A 41 -15.36 -55.76 -22.20
CA ARG A 41 -15.66 -54.63 -23.11
C ARG A 41 -14.52 -54.41 -24.10
N PRO A 42 -14.80 -54.21 -25.40
CA PRO A 42 -13.79 -53.94 -26.41
C PRO A 42 -12.94 -52.73 -26.02
N LEU A 43 -11.64 -52.76 -26.34
CA LEU A 43 -10.64 -51.75 -25.93
C LEU A 43 -11.11 -50.31 -26.19
N ALA A 44 -11.83 -50.09 -27.29
CA ALA A 44 -12.40 -48.81 -27.68
C ALA A 44 -13.41 -48.25 -26.66
N GLU A 45 -14.24 -49.09 -26.05
CA GLU A 45 -15.25 -48.66 -25.08
C GLU A 45 -14.60 -48.20 -23.77
N LYS A 46 -13.51 -48.85 -23.35
CA LYS A 46 -12.72 -48.45 -22.18
C LYS A 46 -12.02 -47.11 -22.39
N ILE A 47 -11.51 -46.87 -23.60
CA ILE A 47 -10.92 -45.58 -23.99
C ILE A 47 -11.97 -44.47 -23.97
N ILE A 48 -13.15 -44.70 -24.55
CA ILE A 48 -14.24 -43.72 -24.57
C ILE A 48 -14.69 -43.37 -23.15
N ILE A 49 -14.90 -44.36 -22.29
CA ILE A 49 -15.28 -44.13 -20.88
C ILE A 49 -14.18 -43.34 -20.15
N GLY A 50 -12.90 -43.64 -20.40
CA GLY A 50 -11.78 -42.90 -19.83
C GLY A 50 -11.76 -41.43 -20.26
N ILE A 51 -12.01 -41.16 -21.54
CA ILE A 51 -12.12 -39.79 -22.08
C ILE A 51 -13.32 -39.06 -21.47
N CYS A 52 -14.48 -39.72 -21.35
CA CYS A 52 -15.66 -39.13 -20.73
C CYS A 52 -15.42 -38.76 -19.26
N ILE A 53 -14.75 -39.62 -18.48
CA ILE A 53 -14.38 -39.32 -17.08
C ILE A 53 -13.42 -38.14 -17.02
N PHE A 54 -12.42 -38.08 -17.90
CA PHE A 54 -11.47 -36.97 -17.95
C PHE A 54 -12.16 -35.63 -18.24
N ILE A 55 -13.06 -35.59 -19.23
CA ILE A 55 -13.80 -34.39 -19.59
C ILE A 55 -14.81 -33.98 -18.51
N LEU A 56 -15.46 -34.93 -17.84
CA LEU A 56 -16.51 -34.62 -16.87
C LEU A 56 -15.98 -34.30 -15.47
N ILE A 57 -14.82 -34.83 -15.08
CA ILE A 57 -14.31 -34.70 -13.71
C ILE A 57 -13.01 -33.89 -13.67
N ILE A 58 -12.06 -34.23 -14.53
CA ILE A 58 -10.71 -33.64 -14.46
C ILE A 58 -10.71 -32.24 -15.07
N PHE A 59 -11.33 -32.06 -16.23
CA PHE A 59 -11.37 -30.75 -16.91
C PHE A 59 -12.06 -29.65 -16.07
N PRO A 60 -13.23 -29.86 -15.44
CA PRO A 60 -13.85 -28.84 -14.60
C PRO A 60 -13.03 -28.54 -13.34
N SER A 61 -12.36 -29.55 -12.77
CA SER A 61 -11.50 -29.37 -11.60
C SER A 61 -10.28 -28.49 -11.93
N ILE A 62 -9.64 -28.71 -13.08
CA ILE A 62 -8.54 -27.85 -13.57
C ILE A 62 -9.05 -26.44 -13.82
N PHE A 63 -10.23 -26.28 -14.43
CA PHE A 63 -10.82 -24.97 -14.70
C PHE A 63 -11.14 -24.19 -13.41
N ILE A 64 -11.64 -24.87 -12.37
CA ILE A 64 -11.89 -24.27 -11.06
C ILE A 64 -10.57 -23.82 -10.41
N LEU A 65 -9.53 -24.67 -10.41
CA LEU A 65 -8.22 -24.30 -9.86
C LEU A 65 -7.60 -23.12 -10.61
N PHE A 66 -7.73 -23.08 -11.94
CA PHE A 66 -7.30 -21.96 -12.76
C PHE A 66 -8.09 -20.67 -12.44
N SER A 67 -9.41 -20.78 -12.24
CA SER A 67 -10.27 -19.64 -11.89
C SER A 67 -9.94 -19.08 -10.50
N ILE A 68 -9.64 -19.96 -9.52
CA ILE A 68 -9.17 -19.56 -8.19
C ILE A 68 -7.80 -18.89 -8.29
N GLY A 69 -6.89 -19.45 -9.09
CA GLY A 69 -5.57 -18.86 -9.34
C GLY A 69 -5.65 -17.47 -9.95
N LEU A 70 -6.52 -17.26 -10.94
CA LEU A 70 -6.78 -15.95 -11.54
C LEU A 70 -7.43 -14.98 -10.54
N ALA A 71 -8.37 -15.44 -9.72
CA ALA A 71 -8.99 -14.59 -8.70
C ALA A 71 -7.99 -14.15 -7.62
N ILE A 72 -7.07 -15.03 -7.22
CA ILE A 72 -5.97 -14.67 -6.30
C ILE A 72 -4.99 -13.74 -6.99
N PHE A 73 -4.61 -14.00 -8.25
CA PHE A 73 -3.69 -13.15 -9.00
C PHE A 73 -4.25 -11.73 -9.18
N MET A 74 -5.49 -11.60 -9.67
CA MET A 74 -6.16 -10.29 -9.78
C MET A 74 -6.38 -9.64 -8.41
N GLY A 75 -6.72 -10.41 -7.37
CA GLY A 75 -6.85 -9.88 -6.01
C GLY A 75 -5.53 -9.45 -5.37
N VAL A 76 -4.40 -10.05 -5.76
CA VAL A 76 -3.06 -9.65 -5.31
C VAL A 76 -2.60 -8.40 -6.07
N GLU A 77 -2.91 -8.27 -7.35
CA GLU A 77 -2.70 -7.02 -8.10
C GLU A 77 -3.55 -5.88 -7.52
N ASP A 78 -4.83 -6.16 -7.20
CA ASP A 78 -5.70 -5.22 -6.49
C ASP A 78 -5.16 -4.89 -5.08
N GLN A 79 -4.46 -5.81 -4.38
CA GLN A 79 -3.83 -5.54 -3.08
C GLN A 79 -2.49 -4.79 -3.15
N ILE A 80 -1.82 -4.84 -4.30
CA ILE A 80 -0.64 -4.01 -4.57
C ILE A 80 -1.10 -2.57 -4.85
N ASP A 81 -2.23 -2.38 -5.52
CA ASP A 81 -2.88 -1.06 -5.68
C ASP A 81 -3.63 -0.58 -4.41
N THR A 82 -4.29 -1.46 -3.65
CA THR A 82 -5.07 -1.05 -2.44
C THR A 82 -4.25 -0.88 -1.17
N LYS A 83 -2.92 -1.09 -1.21
CA LYS A 83 -2.05 -0.55 -0.15
C LYS A 83 -1.88 0.98 -0.23
N GLU A 84 -2.51 1.64 -1.20
CA GLU A 84 -2.70 3.08 -1.24
C GLU A 84 -3.93 3.59 -0.45
N GLU A 85 -4.69 2.73 0.23
CA GLU A 85 -5.87 3.14 1.01
C GLU A 85 -5.52 3.68 2.41
N HIS A 86 -4.64 4.68 2.42
CA HIS A 86 -4.57 5.77 3.41
C HIS A 86 -3.85 7.00 2.81
N ILE A 87 -3.90 7.18 1.49
CA ILE A 87 -3.55 8.47 0.88
C ILE A 87 -4.72 9.42 1.16
N GLU A 88 -4.69 10.02 2.36
CA GLU A 88 -5.29 11.33 2.61
C GLU A 88 -5.06 12.16 1.36
N LYS A 89 -6.15 12.56 0.70
CA LYS A 89 -6.20 13.36 -0.53
C LYS A 89 -5.01 14.32 -0.58
N ARG A 90 -3.92 13.92 -1.25
CA ARG A 90 -2.71 14.73 -1.37
C ARG A 90 -3.09 15.90 -2.27
N THR A 91 -3.45 17.03 -1.68
CA THR A 91 -3.48 18.29 -2.44
C THR A 91 -2.10 18.43 -3.07
N SER A 92 -2.04 18.63 -4.38
CA SER A 92 -0.75 18.73 -5.05
C SER A 92 -0.04 19.98 -4.57
N ASN A 93 1.28 19.90 -4.40
CA ASN A 93 2.10 21.06 -4.07
C ASN A 93 1.98 22.16 -5.15
N GLU A 94 1.75 21.78 -6.40
CA GLU A 94 1.46 22.71 -7.50
C GLU A 94 0.14 23.46 -7.29
N GLU A 95 -0.90 22.79 -6.79
CA GLU A 95 -2.18 23.46 -6.50
C GLU A 95 -2.05 24.48 -5.36
N MET A 96 -1.13 24.24 -4.43
CA MET A 96 -0.90 25.12 -3.27
C MET A 96 0.02 26.31 -3.57
N PHE A 97 1.11 26.08 -4.31
CA PHE A 97 2.15 27.10 -4.53
C PHE A 97 2.28 27.55 -5.99
N GLY A 98 1.54 26.93 -6.91
CA GLY A 98 1.60 27.20 -8.35
C GLY A 98 2.64 26.35 -9.07
N LYS A 99 2.81 26.59 -10.38
CA LYS A 99 3.80 25.86 -11.20
C LYS A 99 5.25 26.15 -10.79
N TYR A 100 5.48 27.31 -10.20
CA TYR A 100 6.79 27.78 -9.79
C TYR A 100 6.78 28.08 -8.30
N LEU A 101 7.84 27.65 -7.61
CA LEU A 101 8.08 28.02 -6.23
C LEU A 101 9.16 29.09 -6.20
N TYR A 102 8.79 30.30 -5.78
CA TYR A 102 9.69 31.45 -5.69
C TYR A 102 10.25 31.57 -4.28
N LEU A 103 11.57 31.70 -4.19
CA LEU A 103 12.28 31.72 -2.93
C LEU A 103 13.23 32.91 -2.89
N ASP A 104 13.18 33.67 -1.81
CA ASP A 104 14.14 34.73 -1.52
C ASP A 104 15.03 34.35 -0.35
N LYS A 105 16.29 34.79 -0.40
CA LYS A 105 17.30 34.41 0.58
C LYS A 105 17.23 35.34 1.78
N ILE A 106 17.07 34.75 2.96
CA ILE A 106 17.01 35.50 4.21
C ILE A 106 18.27 35.33 5.07
N ASP A 107 19.05 34.27 4.84
CA ASP A 107 20.35 34.02 5.47
C ASP A 107 21.20 33.10 4.54
N GLU A 108 22.43 32.77 4.92
CA GLU A 108 23.43 32.06 4.08
C GLU A 108 22.85 30.82 3.38
N ASP A 109 22.12 29.98 4.12
CA ASP A 109 21.51 28.73 3.63
C ASP A 109 19.99 28.68 3.88
N VAL A 110 19.35 29.84 4.10
CA VAL A 110 17.96 29.93 4.51
C VAL A 110 17.15 30.77 3.54
N TYR A 111 16.03 30.22 3.09
CA TYR A 111 15.13 30.85 2.14
C TYR A 111 13.73 31.01 2.72
N ALA A 112 12.99 31.99 2.23
CA ALA A 112 11.55 32.14 2.48
C ALA A 112 10.79 31.99 1.16
N VAL A 113 9.57 31.45 1.22
CA VAL A 113 8.66 31.46 0.07
C VAL A 113 8.14 32.88 -0.09
N VAL A 114 8.27 33.41 -1.30
CA VAL A 114 7.83 34.77 -1.67
C VAL A 114 6.89 34.73 -2.86
N SER A 115 6.26 35.86 -3.18
CA SER A 115 5.47 35.99 -4.41
C SER A 115 6.35 36.19 -5.65
N GLU A 116 5.77 35.99 -6.84
CA GLU A 116 6.45 36.22 -8.13
C GLU A 116 6.91 37.67 -8.32
N ASP A 117 6.21 38.63 -7.69
CA ASP A 117 6.44 40.06 -7.85
C ASP A 117 7.64 40.59 -7.05
N GLU A 118 8.27 39.76 -6.21
CA GLU A 118 9.32 40.15 -5.23
C GLU A 118 10.77 40.00 -5.75
N ASP A 119 10.98 39.77 -7.04
CA ASP A 119 12.30 39.52 -7.67
C ASP A 119 13.14 38.45 -6.94
N PRO A 120 12.66 37.18 -6.94
CA PRO A 120 13.21 36.13 -6.10
C PRO A 120 14.61 35.69 -6.55
N GLU A 121 15.50 35.42 -5.58
CA GLU A 121 16.84 34.87 -5.86
C GLU A 121 16.77 33.46 -6.49
N ARG A 122 15.75 32.67 -6.14
CA ARG A 122 15.56 31.31 -6.70
C ARG A 122 14.13 31.09 -7.18
N ARG A 123 14.04 30.34 -8.28
CA ARG A 123 12.78 29.85 -8.84
C ARG A 123 12.90 28.37 -9.13
N LEU A 124 12.13 27.57 -8.39
CA LEU A 124 12.04 26.13 -8.62
C LEU A 124 10.84 25.82 -9.51
N VAL A 125 10.94 24.77 -10.31
CA VAL A 125 9.90 24.37 -11.27
C VAL A 125 9.24 23.09 -10.81
N TRP A 126 7.91 23.03 -10.82
CA TRP A 126 7.19 21.79 -10.56
C TRP A 126 7.51 20.72 -11.62
N ASP A 127 7.92 19.55 -11.15
CA ASP A 127 8.20 18.37 -11.95
C ASP A 127 7.13 17.31 -11.63
N GLU A 128 6.25 17.05 -12.60
CA GLU A 128 5.14 16.11 -12.46
C GLU A 128 5.62 14.68 -12.26
N ASP A 129 6.72 14.27 -12.89
CA ASP A 129 7.23 12.89 -12.84
C ASP A 129 7.73 12.54 -11.43
N PHE A 130 8.26 13.53 -10.71
CA PHE A 130 8.78 13.38 -9.35
C PHE A 130 7.86 13.97 -8.27
N CYS A 131 6.74 14.58 -8.66
CA CYS A 131 5.79 15.24 -7.76
C CYS A 131 6.48 16.23 -6.79
N GLY A 132 7.42 17.03 -7.29
CA GLY A 132 8.25 17.93 -6.48
C GLY A 132 8.78 19.13 -7.26
N TYR A 133 9.20 20.16 -6.54
CA TYR A 133 9.84 21.34 -7.13
C TYR A 133 11.33 21.07 -7.34
N TYR A 134 11.79 21.12 -8.59
CA TYR A 134 13.19 20.94 -8.95
C TYR A 134 13.98 22.24 -8.80
N ASP A 135 15.13 22.16 -8.13
CA ASP A 135 16.15 23.20 -8.01
C ASP A 135 17.37 22.82 -8.85
N ASP A 136 17.60 23.57 -9.93
CA ASP A 136 18.70 23.33 -10.87
C ASP A 136 20.07 23.66 -10.25
N LEU A 137 20.13 24.63 -9.34
CA LEU A 137 21.35 25.07 -8.66
C LEU A 137 21.90 24.01 -7.71
N SER A 138 21.06 23.47 -6.82
CA SER A 138 21.48 22.41 -5.88
C SER A 138 21.30 21.00 -6.44
N ASN A 139 20.69 20.87 -7.62
CA ASN A 139 20.34 19.60 -8.25
C ASN A 139 19.53 18.70 -7.30
N GLY A 140 18.42 19.25 -6.80
CA GLY A 140 17.58 18.61 -5.81
C GLY A 140 16.10 18.86 -6.03
N TYR A 141 15.28 18.10 -5.32
CA TYR A 141 13.83 18.26 -5.30
C TYR A 141 13.36 18.70 -3.92
N VAL A 142 12.30 19.50 -3.90
CA VAL A 142 11.68 19.99 -2.68
C VAL A 142 10.17 19.72 -2.71
N TRP A 143 9.64 19.23 -1.60
CA TRP A 143 8.21 18.91 -1.46
C TRP A 143 7.70 19.33 -0.08
N TYR A 144 6.44 19.76 0.01
CA TYR A 144 5.83 20.22 1.26
C TYR A 144 4.91 19.14 1.82
N ASP A 145 5.25 18.63 2.99
CA ASP A 145 4.42 17.71 3.75
C ASP A 145 3.31 18.50 4.48
N VAL A 146 2.15 18.61 3.84
CA VAL A 146 0.97 19.31 4.40
C VAL A 146 0.59 18.79 5.78
N LYS A 147 0.72 17.48 6.02
CA LYS A 147 0.32 16.86 7.29
C LYS A 147 1.24 17.24 8.44
N ARG A 148 2.53 17.38 8.14
CA ARG A 148 3.55 17.72 9.14
C ARG A 148 3.90 19.21 9.14
N GLU A 149 3.36 19.96 8.18
CA GLU A 149 3.68 21.35 7.89
C GLU A 149 5.19 21.54 7.65
N LYS A 150 5.85 20.57 7.01
CA LYS A 150 7.30 20.58 6.81
C LYS A 150 7.72 20.41 5.36
N TRP A 151 8.68 21.23 4.94
CA TRP A 151 9.44 21.00 3.72
C TRP A 151 10.36 19.78 3.84
N LYS A 152 10.36 18.95 2.81
CA LYS A 152 11.26 17.82 2.59
C LYS A 152 12.12 18.08 1.37
N TYR A 153 13.34 17.57 1.41
CA TYR A 153 14.37 17.82 0.40
C TYR A 153 14.95 16.50 -0.08
N TRP A 154 15.28 16.43 -1.36
CA TRP A 154 15.99 15.32 -1.95
C TRP A 154 17.18 15.86 -2.72
N PHE A 155 18.39 15.66 -2.21
CA PHE A 155 19.61 16.17 -2.83
C PHE A 155 20.33 15.04 -3.55
N LYS A 156 20.61 15.20 -4.85
CA LYS A 156 21.19 14.15 -5.70
C LYS A 156 22.52 13.59 -5.17
N ASP A 157 23.31 14.40 -4.49
CA ASP A 157 24.62 14.00 -3.96
C ASP A 157 24.53 13.23 -2.63
N ILE A 158 23.35 13.14 -2.00
CA ILE A 158 23.16 12.52 -0.67
C ILE A 158 22.04 11.49 -0.68
N SER A 159 20.84 11.88 -1.11
CA SER A 159 19.62 11.07 -0.97
C SER A 159 19.70 9.70 -1.65
N PRO A 160 20.34 9.52 -2.83
CA PRO A 160 20.44 8.21 -3.47
C PRO A 160 21.15 7.12 -2.64
N ASP A 161 21.99 7.49 -1.67
CA ASP A 161 22.65 6.52 -0.78
C ASP A 161 21.65 5.74 0.09
N TYR A 162 20.41 6.23 0.18
CA TYR A 162 19.31 5.68 0.98
C TYR A 162 18.23 4.98 0.12
N LYS A 163 18.51 4.74 -1.17
CA LYS A 163 17.65 4.00 -2.13
C LYS A 163 16.28 4.66 -2.31
N ASP A 164 15.21 3.97 -1.91
CA ASP A 164 13.82 4.43 -1.99
C ASP A 164 13.48 5.44 -0.87
N TYR A 165 14.38 5.58 0.12
CA TYR A 165 14.36 6.61 1.15
C TYR A 165 15.44 7.66 0.84
N GLY A 166 15.63 8.63 1.72
CA GLY A 166 16.62 9.69 1.50
C GLY A 166 16.03 11.09 1.44
N TRP A 167 14.71 11.22 1.66
CA TRP A 167 14.12 12.51 1.96
C TRP A 167 14.76 13.09 3.22
N MET A 168 15.07 14.37 3.16
CA MET A 168 15.72 15.12 4.21
C MET A 168 14.76 16.15 4.78
N VAL A 169 14.93 16.48 6.05
CA VAL A 169 14.24 17.59 6.72
C VAL A 169 15.25 18.37 7.55
N TYR A 170 15.03 19.67 7.67
CA TYR A 170 15.75 20.51 8.61
C TYR A 170 14.86 20.79 9.82
N ASP A 171 15.35 20.53 11.03
CA ASP A 171 14.68 20.84 12.29
C ASP A 171 15.62 21.52 13.29
N SER A 172 15.16 21.75 14.53
CA SER A 172 15.94 22.42 15.58
C SER A 172 17.26 21.71 15.92
N ASN A 173 17.43 20.43 15.55
CA ASN A 173 18.65 19.66 15.73
C ASN A 173 19.48 19.56 14.44
N GLY A 174 19.10 20.30 13.40
CA GLY A 174 19.75 20.37 12.10
C GLY A 174 19.18 19.39 11.07
N TRP A 175 20.01 19.03 10.10
CA TRP A 175 19.64 18.13 9.01
C TRP A 175 19.42 16.68 9.48
N ARG A 176 18.29 16.12 9.07
CA ARG A 176 17.92 14.72 9.26
C ARG A 176 17.55 14.09 7.93
N ILE A 177 17.75 12.78 7.82
CA ILE A 177 17.48 12.01 6.61
C ILE A 177 16.69 10.76 6.96
N GLU A 178 15.72 10.44 6.12
CA GLU A 178 14.95 9.21 6.19
C GLU A 178 15.84 8.04 5.78
N ARG A 179 16.13 7.14 6.71
CA ARG A 179 16.95 5.96 6.44
C ARG A 179 16.13 4.79 5.94
N GLU A 180 14.94 4.65 6.52
CA GLU A 180 13.98 3.58 6.28
C GLU A 180 12.58 4.07 6.69
N TYR A 181 11.54 3.28 6.43
CA TYR A 181 10.16 3.72 6.59
C TYR A 181 9.89 4.25 8.01
N GLN A 182 9.57 5.55 8.09
CA GLN A 182 9.34 6.28 9.35
C GLN A 182 10.55 6.39 10.30
N ASP A 183 11.75 6.00 9.88
CA ASP A 183 12.97 6.16 10.65
C ASP A 183 13.84 7.30 10.12
N TRP A 184 14.11 8.27 10.99
CA TRP A 184 14.79 9.51 10.67
C TRP A 184 16.01 9.68 11.55
N ILE A 185 17.19 9.63 10.94
CA ILE A 185 18.47 9.81 11.64
C ILE A 185 19.04 11.20 11.39
N LYS A 186 19.99 11.64 12.24
CA LYS A 186 20.80 12.84 11.95
C LYS A 186 21.57 12.56 10.66
N LEU A 187 21.63 13.54 9.75
CA LEU A 187 22.45 13.44 8.56
C LEU A 187 23.91 13.19 9.00
N PRO A 188 24.60 12.16 8.49
CA PRO A 188 26.00 11.92 8.80
C PRO A 188 26.88 13.14 8.49
N GLU A 189 27.92 13.35 9.30
CA GLU A 189 28.86 14.48 9.13
C GLU A 189 29.85 14.27 7.98
N SER A 190 29.91 13.06 7.44
CA SER A 190 30.74 12.72 6.28
C SER A 190 30.23 13.30 4.96
N TYR A 191 28.95 13.70 4.87
CA TYR A 191 28.40 14.31 3.67
C TYR A 191 28.84 15.78 3.55
N ASP A 192 29.14 16.20 2.32
CA ASP A 192 29.31 17.61 2.01
C ASP A 192 27.97 18.34 2.15
N ARG A 193 27.96 19.40 2.95
CA ARG A 193 26.77 20.19 3.27
C ARG A 193 26.77 21.57 2.62
N SER A 194 27.81 21.91 1.84
CA SER A 194 28.00 23.23 1.24
C SER A 194 26.90 23.66 0.27
N LYS A 195 26.10 22.70 -0.22
CA LYS A 195 24.95 22.95 -1.10
C LYS A 195 23.60 22.79 -0.41
N LEU A 196 23.58 22.45 0.88
CA LEU A 196 22.34 22.23 1.61
C LEU A 196 21.75 23.56 2.05
N TRP A 197 20.48 23.75 1.75
CA TRP A 197 19.72 24.94 2.13
C TRP A 197 18.31 24.51 2.52
N TYR A 198 17.61 25.33 3.29
CA TYR A 198 16.24 25.04 3.70
C TYR A 198 15.32 26.25 3.64
N ILE A 199 14.05 25.99 3.41
CA ILE A 199 12.97 26.95 3.51
C ILE A 199 12.59 27.09 4.98
N LYS A 200 12.65 28.32 5.49
CA LYS A 200 12.19 28.68 6.83
C LYS A 200 10.69 28.36 6.94
N GLN A 201 10.33 27.65 8.00
CA GLN A 201 8.91 27.40 8.30
C GLN A 201 8.31 28.69 8.86
N SER A 202 7.13 29.05 8.35
CA SER A 202 6.29 30.10 8.93
C SER A 202 5.83 29.62 10.31
N GLU A 203 6.29 30.30 11.37
CA GLU A 203 5.82 30.10 12.75
C GLU A 203 4.38 30.59 12.95
#